data_AF-A0A1X7RGL1-F1
#
_entry.id   AF-A0A1X7RGL1-F1
#
_cell.length_a   1.000
_cell.length_b   1.000
_cell.length_c   1.000
_cell.angle_alpha   90.00
_cell.angle_beta   90.00
_cell.angle_gamma   90.00
#
_symmetry.space_group_name_H-M   'P 1'
#
loop_
_entity.id
_entity.type
_entity.pdbx_description
1 polymer ?
#
loop_
_entity_poly.entity_id
_entity_poly.type
_entity_poly.pdbx_seq_one_letter_code
_entity_poly.pdbx_strand_id
1 'polypeptide(L)'
;MKMGDLYVTAGLTWAMPVRPDKLGANLMAFEQAVPELRALRLCHRFGKGPNVHITKLPAELELLVEGFCLEPRTGKGRRHRGHHAMDWEYDFRCFESRCSPLMHMHECSPLLDRVLDMFEYCDTCPGEDYTFENCATHCKNSKTTDLCGVCKSGDGRETCEKSCEGRMAEEQEQAAAECELWYELHMEGRNDWMEKLESKEVDKLNVILRQHFGLEARFSETRAYSQELVKWPEDRNHRWHDSNHRETTICHLTIPHATHEKDEWITSDAEDSFGTFQIEGTQSLTIDTNCQLGNVEVTRRFQKAMLYLGLEPEPHPSQTYCTLRPDVPTPALRTASNAVGPESEDQHGVRPVPKSEWPKLILMLKAKSKMF
;
A
#
# COMPACT_ATOMS: atom_id res chain seq x y z
N MET A 1 -5.20 1.95 39.01
CA MET A 1 -4.79 2.32 37.64
C MET A 1 -3.84 3.50 37.74
N LYS A 2 -2.57 3.31 37.39
CA LYS A 2 -1.72 4.44 37.00
C LYS A 2 -2.11 4.78 35.57
N MET A 3 -2.19 6.07 35.23
CA MET A 3 -2.23 6.44 33.81
C MET A 3 -0.86 6.08 33.22
N GLY A 4 -0.88 5.43 32.06
CA GLY A 4 0.32 5.21 31.27
C GLY A 4 0.84 6.53 30.70
N ASP A 5 2.12 6.57 30.37
CA ASP A 5 2.71 7.73 29.71
C ASP A 5 2.12 7.89 28.30
N LEU A 6 1.92 9.14 27.90
CA LEU A 6 1.51 9.53 26.56
C LEU A 6 2.56 10.46 25.96
N TYR A 7 3.31 9.93 24.99
CA TYR A 7 4.31 10.67 24.23
C TYR A 7 3.66 11.15 22.92
N VAL A 8 3.80 12.44 22.60
CA VAL A 8 3.35 13.00 21.32
C VAL A 8 4.54 13.65 20.62
N THR A 9 4.84 13.16 19.43
CA THR A 9 5.86 13.73 18.53
C THR A 9 5.16 14.39 17.35
N ALA A 10 5.61 15.59 17.00
CA ALA A 10 5.02 16.40 15.93
C ALA A 10 6.13 16.91 14.99
N GLY A 11 5.90 16.82 13.67
CA GLY A 11 6.87 17.26 12.67
C GLY A 11 6.21 17.76 11.39
N LEU A 12 6.66 18.91 10.91
CA LEU A 12 6.19 19.51 9.66
C LEU A 12 7.09 19.09 8.50
N THR A 13 6.54 18.49 7.44
CA THR A 13 7.35 18.01 6.31
C THR A 13 6.59 18.00 4.97
N TRP A 14 7.33 18.06 3.87
CA TRP A 14 6.79 17.74 2.56
C TRP A 14 6.69 16.23 2.41
N ALA A 15 5.50 15.73 2.10
CA ALA A 15 5.20 14.31 2.03
C ALA A 15 4.44 13.92 0.75
N MET A 16 4.62 12.66 0.38
CA MET A 16 3.88 11.94 -0.65
C MET A 16 3.41 10.62 -0.05
N PRO A 17 2.09 10.36 0.12
CA PRO A 17 1.60 9.09 0.59
C PRO A 17 1.76 8.05 -0.52
N VAL A 18 2.29 6.89 -0.17
CA VAL A 18 2.53 5.78 -1.08
C VAL A 18 2.17 4.47 -0.39
N ARG A 19 1.84 3.45 -1.18
CA ARG A 19 1.67 2.09 -0.68
C ARG A 19 2.98 1.53 -0.11
N PRO A 20 3.01 0.97 1.10
CA PRO A 20 4.24 0.48 1.73
C PRO A 20 4.79 -0.76 1.02
N ASP A 21 3.92 -1.70 0.63
CA ASP A 21 4.27 -2.92 -0.10
C ASP A 21 4.94 -2.61 -1.44
N LYS A 22 4.31 -1.71 -2.22
CA LYS A 22 4.85 -1.28 -3.52
C LYS A 22 6.14 -0.50 -3.37
N LEU A 23 6.28 0.34 -2.33
CA LEU A 23 7.52 1.05 -2.07
C LEU A 23 8.68 0.08 -1.77
N GLY A 24 8.50 -0.87 -0.85
CA GLY A 24 9.54 -1.84 -0.50
C GLY A 24 9.95 -2.71 -1.68
N ALA A 25 8.98 -3.35 -2.33
CA ALA A 25 9.20 -4.19 -3.50
C ALA A 25 9.91 -3.44 -4.65
N ASN A 26 9.43 -2.26 -5.02
CA ASN A 26 9.97 -1.52 -6.16
C ASN A 26 11.33 -0.87 -5.83
N LEU A 27 11.60 -0.52 -4.57
CA LEU A 27 12.91 -0.01 -4.18
C LEU A 27 13.98 -1.10 -4.15
N MET A 28 13.65 -2.33 -3.73
CA MET A 28 14.54 -3.49 -3.86
C MET A 28 14.80 -3.83 -5.34
N ALA A 29 13.77 -3.81 -6.19
CA ALA A 29 13.92 -3.99 -7.63
C ALA A 29 14.80 -2.90 -8.27
N PHE A 30 14.61 -1.64 -7.87
CA PHE A 30 15.44 -0.51 -8.28
C PHE A 30 16.90 -0.70 -7.87
N GLU A 31 17.19 -1.07 -6.62
CA GLU A 31 18.55 -1.31 -6.14
C GLU A 31 19.26 -2.40 -6.97
N GLN A 32 18.56 -3.51 -7.25
CA GLN A 32 19.08 -4.57 -8.12
C GLN A 32 19.34 -4.12 -9.57
N ALA A 33 18.67 -3.08 -10.05
CA ALA A 33 18.84 -2.51 -11.40
C ALA A 33 19.84 -1.35 -11.45
N VAL A 34 20.27 -0.78 -10.30
CA VAL A 34 21.25 0.31 -10.23
C VAL A 34 22.55 0.01 -11.01
N PRO A 35 23.15 -1.20 -10.98
CA PRO A 35 24.34 -1.51 -11.76
C PRO A 35 24.08 -1.43 -13.28
N GLU A 36 23.01 -2.06 -13.77
CA GLU A 36 22.59 -2.02 -15.17
C GLU A 36 22.29 -0.58 -15.64
N LEU A 37 21.57 0.21 -14.85
CA LEU A 37 21.27 1.63 -15.14
C LEU A 37 22.53 2.51 -15.15
N ARG A 38 23.46 2.29 -14.22
CA ARG A 38 24.76 3.00 -14.20
C ARG A 38 25.58 2.62 -15.45
N ALA A 39 25.60 1.35 -15.84
CA ALA A 39 26.29 0.90 -17.05
C ALA A 39 25.68 1.54 -18.31
N LEU A 40 24.35 1.58 -18.43
CA LEU A 40 23.64 2.24 -19.52
C LEU A 40 24.07 3.71 -19.68
N ARG A 41 23.96 4.49 -18.60
CA ARG A 41 24.33 5.92 -18.56
C ARG A 41 25.81 6.17 -18.86
N LEU A 42 26.71 5.30 -18.36
CA LEU A 42 28.15 5.41 -18.65
C LEU A 42 28.45 5.10 -20.12
N CYS A 43 27.82 4.07 -20.69
CA CYS A 43 27.94 3.73 -22.11
C CYS A 43 27.38 4.84 -23.01
N HIS A 44 26.22 5.41 -22.67
CA HIS A 44 25.63 6.55 -23.39
C HIS A 44 26.52 7.79 -23.33
N ARG A 45 26.98 8.19 -22.13
CA ARG A 45 27.72 9.44 -21.94
C ARG A 45 29.19 9.39 -22.36
N PHE A 46 29.85 8.23 -22.26
CA PHE A 46 31.31 8.11 -22.42
C PHE A 46 31.75 7.06 -23.44
N GLY A 47 30.83 6.34 -24.09
CA GLY A 47 31.15 5.33 -25.08
C GLY A 47 31.92 5.89 -26.28
N LYS A 48 32.97 5.18 -26.72
CA LYS A 48 33.86 5.57 -27.82
C LYS A 48 34.15 4.39 -28.74
N GLY A 49 34.12 4.62 -30.05
CA GLY A 49 34.44 3.62 -31.07
C GLY A 49 33.51 3.73 -32.29
N PRO A 50 33.86 3.11 -33.43
CA PRO A 50 33.09 3.23 -34.68
C PRO A 50 31.68 2.64 -34.58
N ASN A 51 31.49 1.62 -33.73
CA ASN A 51 30.22 0.88 -33.57
C ASN A 51 29.42 1.30 -32.32
N VAL A 52 29.79 2.41 -31.66
CA VAL A 52 29.09 2.88 -30.46
C VAL A 52 27.93 3.78 -30.86
N HIS A 53 26.76 3.17 -31.10
CA HIS A 53 25.54 3.87 -31.49
C HIS A 53 24.74 4.42 -30.29
N ILE A 54 24.95 3.86 -29.09
CA ILE A 54 24.19 4.23 -27.88
C ILE A 54 24.38 5.69 -27.45
N THR A 55 25.52 6.31 -27.75
CA THR A 55 25.80 7.74 -27.47
C THR A 55 24.98 8.70 -28.34
N LYS A 56 24.32 8.20 -29.38
CA LYS A 56 23.42 8.95 -30.27
C LYS A 56 21.95 8.74 -29.94
N LEU A 57 21.65 7.99 -28.89
CA LEU A 57 20.29 7.70 -28.46
C LEU A 57 19.65 8.99 -27.88
N PRO A 58 18.48 9.43 -28.36
CA PRO A 58 17.72 10.51 -27.73
C PRO A 58 17.39 10.19 -26.26
N ALA A 59 17.28 11.23 -25.43
CA ALA A 59 17.03 11.06 -23.99
C ALA A 59 15.69 10.37 -23.69
N GLU A 60 14.71 10.55 -24.57
CA GLU A 60 13.39 9.90 -24.50
C GLU A 60 13.51 8.37 -24.65
N LEU A 61 14.38 7.91 -25.55
CA LEU A 61 14.67 6.48 -25.72
C LEU A 61 15.56 5.94 -24.60
N GLU A 62 16.47 6.75 -24.03
CA GLU A 62 17.22 6.37 -22.83
C GLU A 62 16.26 6.11 -21.65
N LEU A 63 15.33 7.04 -21.38
CA LEU A 63 14.32 6.89 -20.33
C LEU A 63 13.41 5.68 -20.54
N LEU A 64 13.03 5.35 -21.78
CA LEU A 64 12.27 4.14 -22.09
C LEU A 64 13.07 2.86 -21.81
N VAL A 65 14.36 2.83 -22.15
CA VAL A 65 15.24 1.69 -21.83
C VAL A 65 15.46 1.56 -20.32
N GLU A 66 15.58 2.66 -19.60
CA GLU A 66 15.61 2.65 -18.13
C GLU A 66 14.30 2.10 -17.55
N GLY A 67 13.15 2.48 -18.12
CA GLY A 67 11.85 1.90 -17.80
C GLY A 67 11.83 0.37 -17.95
N PHE A 68 12.26 -0.16 -19.09
CA PHE A 68 12.37 -1.62 -19.32
C PHE A 68 13.37 -2.36 -18.40
N CYS A 69 14.32 -1.64 -17.79
CA CYS A 69 15.20 -2.18 -16.76
C CYS A 69 14.55 -2.22 -15.37
N LEU A 70 13.56 -1.35 -15.13
CA LEU A 70 12.87 -1.15 -13.85
C LEU A 70 11.51 -1.84 -13.78
N GLU A 71 10.89 -2.14 -14.92
CA GLU A 71 9.66 -2.94 -14.98
C GLU A 71 9.83 -4.25 -14.20
N PRO A 72 8.97 -4.52 -13.19
CA PRO A 72 8.91 -5.82 -12.55
C PRO A 72 8.57 -6.85 -13.62
N ARG A 73 9.53 -7.71 -14.00
CA ARG A 73 9.34 -8.72 -15.04
C ARG A 73 8.45 -9.86 -14.52
N THR A 74 7.15 -9.61 -14.51
CA THR A 74 6.07 -10.56 -14.16
C THR A 74 6.01 -11.78 -15.07
N GLY A 75 6.66 -11.74 -16.25
CA GLY A 75 6.68 -12.83 -17.21
C GLY A 75 7.90 -13.77 -17.10
N LYS A 76 7.73 -14.91 -16.40
CA LYS A 76 8.35 -16.26 -16.61
C LYS A 76 9.88 -16.42 -16.76
N GLY A 77 10.68 -15.36 -16.88
CA GLY A 77 12.10 -15.42 -17.30
C GLY A 77 13.15 -15.21 -16.19
N ARG A 78 12.75 -14.90 -14.95
CA ARG A 78 13.66 -14.73 -13.79
C ARG A 78 13.02 -15.26 -12.50
N ARG A 79 12.96 -16.58 -12.35
CA ARG A 79 12.50 -17.29 -11.12
C ARG A 79 13.30 -16.97 -9.83
N HIS A 80 14.29 -16.07 -9.87
CA HIS A 80 15.17 -15.73 -8.74
C HIS A 80 15.33 -14.23 -8.43
N ARG A 81 14.64 -13.32 -9.15
CA ARG A 81 14.60 -11.88 -8.75
C ARG A 81 13.26 -11.47 -8.13
N GLY A 82 12.29 -12.38 -8.04
CA GLY A 82 10.88 -12.07 -7.77
C GLY A 82 10.31 -12.45 -6.41
N HIS A 83 11.05 -13.15 -5.53
CA HIS A 83 10.54 -13.52 -4.19
C HIS A 83 10.17 -12.27 -3.39
N HIS A 84 11.14 -11.39 -3.10
CA HIS A 84 10.92 -10.17 -2.30
C HIS A 84 9.76 -9.27 -2.75
N ALA A 85 9.44 -9.22 -4.05
CA ALA A 85 8.30 -8.44 -4.53
C ALA A 85 6.95 -9.11 -4.26
N MET A 86 6.89 -10.45 -4.24
CA MET A 86 5.73 -11.19 -3.76
C MET A 86 5.65 -11.11 -2.23
N ASP A 87 6.77 -11.31 -1.52
CA ASP A 87 6.85 -11.29 -0.05
C ASP A 87 6.22 -9.98 0.49
N TRP A 88 6.69 -8.80 0.07
CA TRP A 88 6.17 -7.51 0.56
C TRP A 88 4.66 -7.28 0.32
N GLU A 89 4.11 -7.74 -0.81
CA GLU A 89 2.67 -7.59 -1.08
C GLU A 89 1.82 -8.65 -0.37
N TYR A 90 2.34 -9.86 -0.23
CA TYR A 90 1.71 -10.95 0.49
C TYR A 90 1.63 -10.65 2.00
N ASP A 91 2.77 -10.32 2.61
CA ASP A 91 2.90 -9.99 4.03
C ASP A 91 2.02 -8.80 4.41
N PHE A 92 2.00 -7.75 3.57
CA PHE A 92 1.13 -6.60 3.79
C PHE A 92 -0.36 -6.96 3.70
N ARG A 93 -0.77 -7.84 2.77
CA ARG A 93 -2.15 -8.34 2.72
C ARG A 93 -2.49 -9.23 3.92
N CYS A 94 -1.52 -9.93 4.50
CA CYS A 94 -1.70 -10.63 5.77
C CYS A 94 -1.92 -9.62 6.90
N PHE A 95 -1.04 -8.64 7.01
CA PHE A 95 -1.13 -7.57 8.02
C PHE A 95 -2.45 -6.78 7.95
N GLU A 96 -2.91 -6.43 6.75
CA GLU A 96 -4.19 -5.72 6.53
C GLU A 96 -5.44 -6.61 6.67
N SER A 97 -5.32 -7.92 6.94
CA SER A 97 -6.46 -8.86 6.92
C SER A 97 -7.18 -8.93 5.55
N ARG A 98 -6.42 -8.80 4.45
CA ARG A 98 -6.90 -8.79 3.06
C ARG A 98 -6.49 -10.01 2.24
N CYS A 99 -5.66 -10.89 2.80
CA CYS A 99 -5.45 -12.23 2.27
C CYS A 99 -6.73 -13.08 2.40
N SER A 100 -6.93 -14.05 1.51
CA SER A 100 -7.90 -15.13 1.71
C SER A 100 -7.18 -16.47 1.91
N PRO A 101 -7.85 -17.51 2.45
CA PRO A 101 -7.24 -18.82 2.67
C PRO A 101 -6.54 -19.40 1.44
N LEU A 102 -7.16 -19.30 0.26
CA LEU A 102 -6.56 -19.72 -1.01
C LEU A 102 -5.27 -18.97 -1.36
N MET A 103 -5.08 -17.72 -0.91
CA MET A 103 -3.84 -16.98 -1.20
C MET A 103 -2.60 -17.62 -0.55
N HIS A 104 -2.78 -18.44 0.49
CA HIS A 104 -1.71 -19.10 1.23
C HIS A 104 -1.39 -20.50 0.66
N MET A 105 -2.10 -20.91 -0.39
CA MET A 105 -1.87 -22.15 -1.15
C MET A 105 -0.91 -21.92 -2.33
N HIS A 106 0.34 -21.55 -2.03
CA HIS A 106 1.42 -21.57 -3.03
C HIS A 106 1.82 -23.02 -3.40
N GLU A 107 2.52 -23.23 -4.53
CA GLU A 107 2.89 -24.54 -5.13
C GLU A 107 3.63 -25.53 -4.19
N CYS A 108 4.04 -25.10 -2.99
CA CYS A 108 4.74 -25.90 -1.98
C CYS A 108 4.14 -25.72 -0.57
N SER A 109 2.92 -25.20 -0.45
CA SER A 109 2.28 -24.93 0.84
C SER A 109 1.70 -26.23 1.42
N PRO A 110 1.94 -26.57 2.71
CA PRO A 110 1.28 -27.69 3.36
C PRO A 110 -0.26 -27.58 3.37
N LEU A 111 -0.81 -26.37 3.17
CA LEU A 111 -2.23 -26.12 3.00
C LEU A 111 -2.74 -26.65 1.63
N LEU A 112 -1.92 -26.57 0.58
CA LEU A 112 -2.26 -27.06 -0.76
C LEU A 112 -2.53 -28.57 -0.74
N ASP A 113 -1.62 -29.34 -0.14
CA ASP A 113 -1.72 -30.80 0.01
C ASP A 113 -2.94 -31.23 0.84
N ARG A 114 -3.45 -30.37 1.72
CA ARG A 114 -4.63 -30.65 2.56
C ARG A 114 -5.95 -30.32 1.87
N VAL A 115 -5.96 -29.31 1.01
CA VAL A 115 -7.18 -28.77 0.40
C VAL A 115 -7.47 -29.46 -0.93
N LEU A 116 -6.46 -29.68 -1.79
CA LEU A 116 -6.68 -30.23 -3.14
C LEU A 116 -7.31 -31.63 -3.14
N ASP A 117 -6.89 -32.51 -2.23
CA ASP A 117 -7.36 -33.90 -2.15
C ASP A 117 -8.85 -34.03 -1.75
N MET A 118 -9.52 -32.93 -1.37
CA MET A 118 -10.91 -32.95 -0.88
C MET A 118 -11.98 -32.57 -1.92
N PHE A 119 -11.60 -32.08 -3.11
CA PHE A 119 -12.55 -31.52 -4.07
C PHE A 119 -12.63 -32.32 -5.38
N GLU A 120 -13.81 -32.88 -5.64
CA GLU A 120 -14.15 -33.48 -6.92
C GLU A 120 -14.59 -32.41 -7.94
N TYR A 121 -14.39 -32.68 -9.23
CA TYR A 121 -14.75 -31.76 -10.30
C TYR A 121 -16.28 -31.69 -10.52
N CYS A 122 -16.75 -30.58 -11.08
CA CYS A 122 -18.18 -30.35 -11.28
C CYS A 122 -18.76 -31.21 -12.42
N ASP A 123 -19.48 -32.28 -12.04
CA ASP A 123 -20.26 -33.19 -12.93
C ASP A 123 -21.18 -32.48 -13.94
N THR A 124 -21.54 -31.22 -13.70
CA THR A 124 -22.54 -30.49 -14.51
C THR A 124 -21.95 -29.80 -15.73
N CYS A 125 -20.63 -29.61 -15.78
CA CYS A 125 -19.96 -28.90 -16.88
C CYS A 125 -19.13 -29.91 -17.73
N PRO A 126 -19.14 -29.79 -19.07
CA PRO A 126 -18.58 -30.84 -19.93
C PRO A 126 -17.06 -30.69 -20.13
N GLY A 127 -16.28 -31.68 -19.66
CA GLY A 127 -14.84 -31.84 -19.93
C GLY A 127 -13.95 -31.65 -18.70
N GLU A 128 -12.69 -32.06 -18.81
CA GLU A 128 -11.67 -31.89 -17.76
C GLU A 128 -11.08 -30.46 -17.76
N ASP A 129 -11.00 -29.81 -18.93
CA ASP A 129 -10.52 -28.43 -19.10
C ASP A 129 -11.70 -27.44 -19.22
N TYR A 130 -12.06 -26.79 -18.12
CA TYR A 130 -13.14 -25.80 -18.09
C TYR A 130 -12.68 -24.42 -18.56
N THR A 131 -12.90 -24.07 -19.83
CA THR A 131 -12.99 -22.65 -20.19
C THR A 131 -14.27 -22.07 -19.59
N PHE A 132 -14.13 -21.13 -18.67
CA PHE A 132 -15.18 -20.45 -17.91
C PHE A 132 -16.50 -20.16 -18.68
N GLU A 133 -16.40 -19.75 -19.95
CA GLU A 133 -17.54 -19.40 -20.81
C GLU A 133 -18.52 -20.56 -21.07
N ASN A 134 -18.05 -21.81 -21.02
CA ASN A 134 -18.81 -23.01 -21.40
C ASN A 134 -19.53 -23.70 -20.23
N CYS A 135 -19.37 -23.24 -18.98
CA CYS A 135 -19.97 -23.94 -17.84
C CYS A 135 -21.48 -23.66 -17.70
N ALA A 136 -22.27 -24.73 -17.61
CA ALA A 136 -23.73 -24.72 -17.57
C ALA A 136 -24.32 -23.94 -16.36
N THR A 137 -23.56 -23.81 -15.28
CA THR A 137 -23.98 -23.11 -14.04
C THR A 137 -23.67 -21.62 -14.02
N HIS A 138 -22.99 -21.09 -15.04
CA HIS A 138 -22.64 -19.68 -15.12
C HIS A 138 -23.87 -18.75 -15.20
N CYS A 139 -23.85 -17.59 -14.53
CA CYS A 139 -24.99 -16.66 -14.45
C CYS A 139 -25.57 -16.21 -15.80
N LYS A 140 -24.74 -16.12 -16.86
CA LYS A 140 -25.23 -15.78 -18.22
C LYS A 140 -25.93 -16.95 -18.93
N ASN A 141 -25.63 -18.18 -18.52
CA ASN A 141 -26.18 -19.41 -19.10
C ASN A 141 -27.44 -19.84 -18.33
N SER A 142 -27.61 -19.42 -17.06
CA SER A 142 -28.83 -19.64 -16.29
C SER A 142 -30.01 -18.81 -16.81
N LYS A 143 -31.17 -19.46 -16.99
CA LYS A 143 -32.43 -18.81 -17.43
C LYS A 143 -33.14 -18.00 -16.32
N THR A 144 -32.48 -17.77 -15.20
CA THR A 144 -33.04 -17.15 -13.98
C THR A 144 -32.56 -15.70 -13.83
N THR A 145 -33.46 -14.82 -13.43
CA THR A 145 -33.25 -13.35 -13.43
C THR A 145 -32.25 -12.86 -12.36
N ASP A 146 -31.94 -13.69 -11.36
CA ASP A 146 -31.07 -13.32 -10.24
C ASP A 146 -29.58 -13.59 -10.53
N LEU A 147 -28.95 -12.61 -11.17
CA LEU A 147 -27.49 -12.51 -11.24
C LEU A 147 -26.86 -12.45 -9.82
N CYS A 148 -25.67 -13.04 -9.68
CA CYS A 148 -24.87 -12.97 -8.44
C CYS A 148 -24.25 -11.57 -8.24
N GLY A 149 -23.61 -11.32 -7.08
CA GLY A 149 -23.11 -9.99 -6.73
C GLY A 149 -22.11 -9.45 -7.75
N VAL A 150 -21.04 -10.22 -8.00
CA VAL A 150 -20.01 -9.95 -9.01
C VAL A 150 -20.62 -9.67 -10.40
N CYS A 151 -21.54 -10.52 -10.87
CA CYS A 151 -22.18 -10.36 -12.18
C CYS A 151 -23.11 -9.14 -12.27
N LYS A 152 -23.59 -8.59 -11.14
CA LYS A 152 -24.35 -7.33 -11.08
C LYS A 152 -23.43 -6.11 -11.12
N SER A 153 -22.29 -6.16 -10.44
CA SER A 153 -21.28 -5.08 -10.44
C SER A 153 -20.60 -4.92 -11.81
N GLY A 154 -20.47 -6.01 -12.57
CA GLY A 154 -19.77 -6.03 -13.86
C GLY A 154 -18.26 -6.20 -13.75
N ASP A 155 -17.73 -6.17 -12.52
CA ASP A 155 -16.37 -6.58 -12.19
C ASP A 155 -16.15 -8.04 -12.58
N GLY A 156 -14.98 -8.33 -13.17
CA GLY A 156 -14.46 -9.70 -13.39
C GLY A 156 -15.52 -10.69 -13.86
N ARG A 157 -15.84 -10.72 -15.17
CA ARG A 157 -16.79 -11.72 -15.70
C ARG A 157 -16.44 -13.15 -15.30
N GLU A 158 -15.16 -13.44 -15.13
CA GLU A 158 -14.50 -14.69 -14.74
C GLU A 158 -14.69 -15.10 -13.26
N THR A 159 -15.14 -14.21 -12.37
CA THR A 159 -15.28 -14.51 -10.92
C THR A 159 -16.74 -14.73 -10.49
N CYS A 160 -17.54 -15.35 -11.37
CA CYS A 160 -18.96 -15.62 -11.10
C CYS A 160 -19.17 -16.64 -9.98
N GLU A 161 -19.61 -16.19 -8.80
CA GLU A 161 -19.97 -16.97 -7.60
C GLU A 161 -20.87 -18.19 -7.88
N LYS A 162 -21.75 -18.14 -8.89
CA LYS A 162 -22.67 -19.24 -9.23
C LYS A 162 -22.10 -20.26 -10.22
N SER A 163 -21.01 -19.94 -10.90
CA SER A 163 -20.30 -20.88 -11.78
C SER A 163 -19.68 -22.03 -10.97
N CYS A 164 -19.38 -23.16 -11.60
CA CYS A 164 -18.73 -24.27 -10.87
C CYS A 164 -17.33 -23.89 -10.38
N GLU A 165 -16.57 -23.10 -11.14
CA GLU A 165 -15.27 -22.57 -10.70
C GLU A 165 -15.42 -21.64 -9.49
N GLY A 166 -16.39 -20.70 -9.53
CA GLY A 166 -16.66 -19.79 -8.41
C GLY A 166 -17.11 -20.50 -7.13
N ARG A 167 -17.94 -21.55 -7.25
CA ARG A 167 -18.35 -22.37 -6.10
C ARG A 167 -17.21 -23.24 -5.58
N MET A 168 -16.45 -23.88 -6.46
CA MET A 168 -15.27 -24.67 -6.07
C MET A 168 -14.23 -23.78 -5.36
N ALA A 169 -14.01 -22.55 -5.84
CA ALA A 169 -13.11 -21.60 -5.17
C ALA A 169 -13.66 -21.16 -3.79
N GLU A 170 -14.98 -21.00 -3.63
CA GLU A 170 -15.57 -20.69 -2.32
C GLU A 170 -15.51 -21.87 -1.36
N GLU A 171 -15.77 -23.10 -1.84
CA GLU A 171 -15.64 -24.34 -1.07
C GLU A 171 -14.18 -24.60 -0.66
N GLN A 172 -13.21 -24.32 -1.55
CA GLN A 172 -11.78 -24.37 -1.25
C GLN A 172 -11.35 -23.26 -0.28
N GLU A 173 -11.83 -22.01 -0.40
CA GLU A 173 -11.57 -20.97 0.61
C GLU A 173 -12.12 -21.40 1.98
N GLN A 174 -13.31 -21.99 2.04
CA GLN A 174 -13.92 -22.45 3.29
C GLN A 174 -13.12 -23.60 3.93
N ALA A 175 -12.76 -24.64 3.17
CA ALA A 175 -11.95 -25.74 3.70
C ALA A 175 -10.53 -25.30 4.10
N ALA A 176 -9.94 -24.37 3.36
CA ALA A 176 -8.67 -23.77 3.73
C ALA A 176 -8.80 -22.93 5.02
N ALA A 177 -9.90 -22.21 5.22
CA ALA A 177 -10.18 -21.47 6.46
C ALA A 177 -10.35 -22.37 7.69
N GLU A 178 -10.92 -23.57 7.50
CA GLU A 178 -11.10 -24.59 8.54
C GLU A 178 -9.81 -25.34 8.89
N CYS A 179 -8.75 -25.19 8.09
CA CYS A 179 -7.44 -25.80 8.37
C CYS A 179 -6.63 -24.94 9.36
N GLU A 180 -6.15 -25.54 10.46
CA GLU A 180 -5.33 -24.84 11.47
C GLU A 180 -4.08 -24.16 10.86
N LEU A 181 -3.52 -24.75 9.80
CA LEU A 181 -2.38 -24.21 9.04
C LEU A 181 -2.65 -22.84 8.39
N TRP A 182 -3.90 -22.52 8.04
CA TRP A 182 -4.24 -21.19 7.50
C TRP A 182 -3.92 -20.09 8.51
N TYR A 183 -4.31 -20.29 9.79
CA TYR A 183 -4.04 -19.32 10.84
C TYR A 183 -2.53 -19.16 11.09
N GLU A 184 -1.78 -20.27 11.09
CA GLU A 184 -0.32 -20.22 11.23
C GLU A 184 0.35 -19.43 10.09
N LEU A 185 0.03 -19.74 8.83
CA LEU A 185 0.57 -19.05 7.66
C LEU A 185 0.13 -17.57 7.58
N HIS A 186 -1.08 -17.24 8.04
CA HIS A 186 -1.56 -15.86 8.15
C HIS A 186 -0.75 -15.08 9.19
N MET A 187 -0.56 -15.67 10.38
CA MET A 187 0.21 -15.05 11.45
C MET A 187 1.70 -14.95 11.12
N GLU A 188 2.26 -15.90 10.37
CA GLU A 188 3.62 -15.82 9.82
C GLU A 188 3.78 -14.59 8.91
N GLY A 189 3.02 -14.48 7.81
CA GLY A 189 3.09 -13.32 6.91
C GLY A 189 2.82 -11.98 7.60
N ARG A 190 1.95 -11.97 8.63
CA ARG A 190 1.68 -10.79 9.47
C ARG A 190 2.87 -10.44 10.37
N ASN A 191 3.56 -11.42 10.96
CA ASN A 191 4.78 -11.20 11.75
C ASN A 191 5.95 -10.76 10.86
N ASP A 192 6.10 -11.38 9.69
CA ASP A 192 7.08 -11.05 8.67
C ASP A 192 6.94 -9.60 8.16
N TRP A 193 5.71 -9.07 8.11
CA TRP A 193 5.48 -7.64 7.86
C TRP A 193 6.00 -6.76 8.99
N MET A 194 5.66 -7.09 10.24
CA MET A 194 6.12 -6.32 11.41
C MET A 194 7.65 -6.34 11.53
N GLU A 195 8.31 -7.49 11.31
CA GLU A 195 9.77 -7.56 11.30
C GLU A 195 10.36 -6.68 10.19
N LYS A 196 9.77 -6.62 8.99
CA LYS A 196 10.22 -5.69 7.93
C LYS A 196 10.16 -4.22 8.37
N LEU A 197 9.17 -3.83 9.19
CA LEU A 197 9.03 -2.46 9.68
C LEU A 197 9.93 -2.12 10.88
N GLU A 198 10.11 -3.06 11.82
CA GLU A 198 10.92 -2.85 13.03
C GLU A 198 12.43 -3.07 12.81
N SER A 199 12.80 -3.89 11.82
CA SER A 199 14.19 -4.26 11.57
C SER A 199 14.98 -3.22 10.78
N LYS A 200 16.26 -3.55 10.56
CA LYS A 200 17.19 -2.78 9.73
C LYS A 200 16.77 -2.69 8.25
N GLU A 201 15.69 -3.35 7.83
CA GLU A 201 15.15 -3.26 6.47
C GLU A 201 14.72 -1.81 6.14
N VAL A 202 13.93 -1.17 7.00
CA VAL A 202 13.54 0.26 6.83
C VAL A 202 14.76 1.18 6.76
N ASP A 203 15.82 0.90 7.53
CA ASP A 203 17.08 1.63 7.44
C ASP A 203 17.79 1.43 6.09
N LYS A 204 17.83 0.20 5.55
CA LYS A 204 18.36 -0.07 4.19
C LYS A 204 17.56 0.71 3.13
N LEU A 205 16.23 0.64 3.17
CA LEU A 205 15.35 1.39 2.26
C LEU A 205 15.65 2.90 2.35
N ASN A 206 15.81 3.42 3.56
CA ASN A 206 16.15 4.82 3.80
C ASN A 206 17.54 5.22 3.29
N VAL A 207 18.54 4.34 3.36
CA VAL A 207 19.86 4.57 2.75
C VAL A 207 19.72 4.72 1.22
N ILE A 208 18.98 3.81 0.56
CA ILE A 208 18.78 3.85 -0.90
C ILE A 208 18.00 5.12 -1.29
N LEU A 209 16.91 5.45 -0.59
CA LEU A 209 16.10 6.65 -0.85
C LEU A 209 16.92 7.94 -0.70
N ARG A 210 17.73 8.06 0.37
CA ARG A 210 18.59 9.22 0.61
C ARG A 210 19.67 9.32 -0.47
N GLN A 211 20.31 8.21 -0.84
CA GLN A 211 21.39 8.18 -1.83
C GLN A 211 20.91 8.48 -3.26
N HIS A 212 19.76 7.95 -3.68
CA HIS A 212 19.30 8.00 -5.07
C HIS A 212 18.26 9.08 -5.36
N PHE A 213 17.47 9.48 -4.36
CA PHE A 213 16.35 10.42 -4.52
C PHE A 213 16.41 11.62 -3.58
N GLY A 214 17.20 11.55 -2.49
CA GLY A 214 17.24 12.60 -1.47
C GLY A 214 15.93 12.69 -0.69
N LEU A 215 15.29 11.55 -0.46
CA LEU A 215 14.05 11.31 0.28
C LEU A 215 14.28 10.31 1.43
N GLU A 216 13.33 10.17 2.33
CA GLU A 216 13.23 9.08 3.30
C GLU A 216 11.80 8.54 3.33
N ALA A 217 11.62 7.28 3.74
CA ALA A 217 10.33 6.65 4.00
C ALA A 217 10.02 6.67 5.49
N ARG A 218 8.78 7.03 5.82
CA ARG A 218 8.23 6.98 7.17
C ARG A 218 7.02 6.06 7.17
N PHE A 219 7.17 4.92 7.83
CA PHE A 219 6.10 3.97 8.10
C PHE A 219 5.43 4.32 9.44
N SER A 220 4.14 4.07 9.54
CA SER A 220 3.36 4.31 10.75
C SER A 220 2.17 3.37 10.76
N GLU A 221 2.04 2.59 11.82
CA GLU A 221 0.91 1.68 11.99
C GLU A 221 -0.33 2.44 12.46
N THR A 222 -1.50 1.93 12.07
CA THR A 222 -2.79 2.39 12.57
C THR A 222 -3.82 1.26 12.53
N ARG A 223 -4.84 1.35 13.38
CA ARG A 223 -5.88 0.33 13.56
C ARG A 223 -7.25 0.90 13.22
N ALA A 224 -8.13 0.07 12.66
CA ALA A 224 -9.53 0.45 12.50
C ALA A 224 -10.19 0.56 13.87
N TYR A 225 -10.64 1.76 14.26
CA TYR A 225 -11.48 1.92 15.45
C TYR A 225 -12.94 1.61 15.10
N SER A 226 -13.69 1.02 16.04
CA SER A 226 -15.04 0.50 15.81
C SER A 226 -16.04 1.51 15.24
N GLN A 227 -15.86 2.80 15.55
CA GLN A 227 -16.71 3.88 15.05
C GLN A 227 -16.42 4.31 13.60
N GLU A 228 -15.31 3.86 13.00
CA GLU A 228 -14.89 4.18 11.62
C GLU A 228 -14.87 2.96 10.67
N LEU A 229 -15.38 1.79 11.09
CA LEU A 229 -15.47 0.59 10.25
C LEU A 229 -16.21 0.83 8.91
N VAL A 230 -17.10 1.83 8.85
CA VAL A 230 -17.86 2.25 7.66
C VAL A 230 -17.00 3.02 6.62
N LYS A 231 -15.79 3.47 7.00
CA LYS A 231 -14.89 4.29 6.15
C LYS A 231 -13.64 3.56 5.66
N TRP A 232 -13.26 2.46 6.32
CA TRP A 232 -12.18 1.61 5.82
C TRP A 232 -12.66 0.82 4.61
N PRO A 233 -11.78 0.49 3.64
CA PRO A 233 -12.18 -0.27 2.46
C PRO A 233 -12.88 -1.58 2.83
N GLU A 234 -14.07 -1.83 2.27
CA GLU A 234 -14.72 -3.14 2.36
C GLU A 234 -14.03 -4.12 1.41
N ASP A 235 -12.89 -4.68 1.84
CA ASP A 235 -12.31 -5.85 1.18
C ASP A 235 -13.16 -7.09 1.52
N ARG A 236 -13.55 -7.86 0.51
CA ARG A 236 -14.37 -9.08 0.67
C ARG A 236 -13.67 -10.10 1.58
N ASN A 237 -12.34 -10.11 1.56
CA ASN A 237 -11.52 -11.09 2.26
C ASN A 237 -11.53 -10.88 3.78
N HIS A 238 -11.96 -9.71 4.28
CA HIS A 238 -12.17 -9.46 5.71
C HIS A 238 -13.18 -10.43 6.37
N ARG A 239 -13.97 -11.19 5.60
CA ARG A 239 -14.82 -12.28 6.11
C ARG A 239 -14.04 -13.42 6.76
N TRP A 240 -12.75 -13.55 6.41
CA TRP A 240 -11.86 -14.64 6.85
C TRP A 240 -11.03 -14.32 8.11
N HIS A 241 -11.21 -13.12 8.68
CA HIS A 241 -10.36 -12.59 9.75
C HIS A 241 -11.20 -12.06 10.91
N ASP A 242 -10.65 -12.05 12.13
CA ASP A 242 -11.30 -11.36 13.25
C ASP A 242 -11.30 -9.85 12.99
N SER A 243 -12.45 -9.23 13.28
CA SER A 243 -12.65 -7.80 13.42
C SER A 243 -11.55 -7.06 14.19
N ASN A 244 -10.92 -7.71 15.18
CA ASN A 244 -9.85 -7.15 16.00
C ASN A 244 -8.48 -7.04 15.28
N HIS A 245 -8.29 -7.70 14.13
CA HIS A 245 -7.01 -7.74 13.39
C HIS A 245 -6.92 -6.73 12.23
N ARG A 246 -7.89 -5.82 12.11
CA ARG A 246 -7.91 -4.77 11.07
C ARG A 246 -6.92 -3.65 11.36
N GLU A 247 -5.69 -3.86 10.90
CA GLU A 247 -4.59 -2.91 10.96
C GLU A 247 -4.17 -2.48 9.55
N THR A 248 -3.35 -1.43 9.44
CA THR A 248 -2.69 -1.04 8.20
C THR A 248 -1.44 -0.23 8.50
N THR A 249 -0.52 -0.19 7.55
CA THR A 249 0.70 0.62 7.61
C THR A 249 0.57 1.77 6.64
N ILE A 250 0.47 2.98 7.17
CA ILE A 250 0.60 4.20 6.40
C ILE A 250 2.08 4.40 6.05
N CYS A 251 2.39 4.67 4.79
CA CYS A 251 3.73 5.10 4.38
C CYS A 251 3.71 6.47 3.71
N HIS A 252 4.66 7.32 4.10
CA HIS A 252 4.96 8.56 3.40
C HIS A 252 6.42 8.56 2.97
N LEU A 253 6.66 8.92 1.71
CA LEU A 253 7.95 9.49 1.32
C LEU A 253 7.99 10.93 1.83
N THR A 254 9.06 11.30 2.53
CA THR A 254 9.27 12.65 3.08
C THR A 254 10.65 13.18 2.72
N ILE A 255 10.86 14.49 2.86
CA ILE A 255 12.21 15.06 2.80
C ILE A 255 12.98 14.64 4.07
N PRO A 256 14.26 14.21 3.97
CA PRO A 256 15.04 13.85 5.14
C PRO A 256 15.18 15.04 6.07
N HIS A 257 14.83 14.84 7.34
CA HIS A 257 15.08 15.85 8.35
C HIS A 257 16.54 15.78 8.77
N ALA A 258 17.10 16.92 9.19
CA ALA A 258 18.29 16.86 10.02
C ALA A 258 17.91 16.03 11.26
N THR A 259 18.61 14.92 11.48
CA THR A 259 18.46 14.14 12.70
C THR A 259 18.89 15.02 13.87
N HIS A 260 17.92 15.65 14.52
CA HIS A 260 18.09 15.98 15.93
C HIS A 260 18.48 14.69 16.64
N GLU A 261 19.47 14.79 17.53
CA GLU A 261 19.81 13.68 18.41
C GLU A 261 18.50 13.22 19.08
N LYS A 262 18.22 11.92 19.01
CA LYS A 262 17.12 11.36 19.78
C LYS A 262 17.52 11.58 21.24
N ASP A 263 16.81 12.46 21.94
CA ASP A 263 16.87 12.47 23.40
C ASP A 263 16.44 11.07 23.86
N GLU A 264 17.42 10.25 24.27
CA GLU A 264 17.16 8.94 24.84
C GLU A 264 16.61 9.14 26.24
N TRP A 265 15.27 9.23 26.32
CA TRP A 265 14.55 9.27 27.57
C TRP A 265 14.75 7.93 28.29
N ILE A 266 15.53 7.97 29.36
CA ILE A 266 15.85 6.81 30.20
C ILE A 266 14.56 6.39 30.91
N THR A 267 14.01 5.23 30.54
CA THR A 267 12.98 4.54 31.31
C THR A 267 13.59 3.99 32.60
N SER A 268 12.78 3.92 33.66
CA SER A 268 13.19 3.34 34.93
C SER A 268 13.00 1.82 34.96
N ASP A 269 13.82 1.09 35.72
CA ASP A 269 13.76 -0.38 35.85
C ASP A 269 12.35 -0.93 36.20
N ALA A 270 11.52 -0.10 36.84
CA ALA A 270 10.14 -0.43 37.20
C ALA A 270 9.18 -0.44 35.99
N GLU A 271 9.52 0.24 34.90
CA GLU A 271 8.68 0.41 33.69
C GLU A 271 8.93 -0.67 32.64
N ASP A 272 10.02 -1.42 32.79
CA ASP A 272 10.39 -2.55 31.92
C ASP A 272 10.00 -3.92 32.53
N SER A 273 9.57 -3.92 33.80
CA SER A 273 9.17 -5.12 34.55
C SER A 273 7.70 -5.55 34.35
N PHE A 274 6.86 -4.72 33.73
CA PHE A 274 5.44 -5.01 33.46
C PHE A 274 5.20 -5.10 31.97
N GLY A 275 4.47 -6.14 31.53
CA GLY A 275 4.11 -6.32 30.13
C GLY A 275 3.24 -5.17 29.64
N THR A 276 3.82 -4.26 28.87
CA THR A 276 3.15 -3.02 28.45
C THR A 276 2.52 -3.16 27.08
N PHE A 277 1.28 -2.68 26.93
CA PHE A 277 0.69 -2.49 25.62
C PHE A 277 1.01 -1.10 25.07
N GLN A 278 1.54 -1.07 23.85
CA GLN A 278 1.86 0.14 23.10
C GLN A 278 0.70 0.46 22.16
N ILE A 279 0.06 1.61 22.37
CA ILE A 279 -0.87 2.18 21.39
C ILE A 279 -0.12 3.25 20.62
N GLU A 280 0.17 2.98 19.35
CA GLU A 280 0.67 3.99 18.42
C GLU A 280 -0.45 4.46 17.49
N GLY A 281 -0.52 5.77 17.28
CA GLY A 281 -1.45 6.38 16.32
C GLY A 281 -0.77 7.54 15.60
N THR A 282 -0.82 7.52 14.27
CA THR A 282 -0.29 8.60 13.44
C THR A 282 -1.40 9.30 12.65
N GLN A 283 -1.48 10.61 12.79
CA GLN A 283 -2.34 11.48 11.99
C GLN A 283 -1.50 12.38 11.09
N SER A 284 -1.98 12.67 9.90
CA SER A 284 -1.33 13.55 8.93
C SER A 284 -2.31 14.64 8.51
N LEU A 285 -2.01 15.89 8.86
CA LEU A 285 -2.86 17.05 8.56
C LEU A 285 -2.23 17.86 7.43
N THR A 286 -2.94 18.03 6.32
CA THR A 286 -2.48 18.87 5.21
C THR A 286 -2.58 20.34 5.58
N ILE A 287 -1.50 21.11 5.39
CA ILE A 287 -1.53 22.56 5.59
C ILE A 287 -1.86 23.24 4.26
N ASP A 288 -2.92 24.07 4.26
CA ASP A 288 -3.30 24.88 3.11
C ASP A 288 -2.32 26.04 2.94
N THR A 289 -1.21 25.79 2.25
CA THR A 289 -0.29 26.83 1.85
C THR A 289 -0.84 27.56 0.62
N ASN A 290 -1.65 28.60 0.87
CA ASN A 290 -1.98 29.67 -0.10
C ASN A 290 -0.73 30.40 -0.66
N CYS A 291 0.47 30.03 -0.20
CA CYS A 291 1.76 30.56 -0.63
C CYS A 291 2.52 29.52 -1.46
N GLN A 292 3.24 30.00 -2.48
CA GLN A 292 4.06 29.23 -3.43
C GLN A 292 5.33 28.62 -2.80
N LEU A 293 5.18 27.87 -1.69
CA LEU A 293 6.26 27.15 -1.01
C LEU A 293 6.68 25.85 -1.72
N GLY A 294 6.16 25.61 -2.92
CA GLY A 294 6.60 24.55 -3.82
C GLY A 294 8.04 24.77 -4.29
N ASN A 295 9.00 24.34 -3.48
CA ASN A 295 10.40 24.28 -3.89
C ASN A 295 10.52 23.31 -5.07
N VAL A 296 10.82 23.83 -6.25
CA VAL A 296 10.91 23.06 -7.51
C VAL A 296 11.84 21.85 -7.37
N GLU A 297 12.92 21.97 -6.59
CA GLU A 297 13.84 20.87 -6.33
C GLU A 297 13.22 19.76 -5.46
N VAL A 298 12.35 20.11 -4.49
CA VAL A 298 11.58 19.13 -3.69
C VAL A 298 10.61 18.38 -4.59
N THR A 299 9.80 19.09 -5.39
CA THR A 299 8.86 18.47 -6.34
C THR A 299 9.59 17.55 -7.33
N ARG A 300 10.74 17.97 -7.86
CA ARG A 300 11.58 17.19 -8.77
C ARG A 300 12.09 15.89 -8.14
N ARG A 301 12.45 15.89 -6.85
CA ARG A 301 12.86 14.66 -6.12
C ARG A 301 11.72 13.67 -5.99
N PHE A 302 10.53 14.14 -5.60
CA PHE A 302 9.33 13.31 -5.53
C PHE A 302 8.96 12.75 -6.91
N GLN A 303 8.83 13.59 -7.94
CA GLN A 303 8.53 13.15 -9.31
C GLN A 303 9.52 12.09 -9.82
N LYS A 304 10.82 12.28 -9.55
CA LYS A 304 11.85 11.29 -9.88
C LYS A 304 11.62 9.98 -9.12
N ALA A 305 11.35 10.02 -7.82
CA ALA A 305 11.09 8.79 -7.05
C ALA A 305 9.85 8.06 -7.57
N MET A 306 8.73 8.77 -7.77
CA MET A 306 7.49 8.17 -8.28
C MET A 306 7.69 7.50 -9.65
N LEU A 307 8.41 8.17 -10.57
CA LEU A 307 8.70 7.63 -11.90
C LEU A 307 9.60 6.38 -11.85
N TYR A 308 10.74 6.45 -11.15
CA TYR A 308 11.73 5.36 -11.12
C TYR A 308 11.29 4.16 -10.27
N LEU A 309 10.39 4.37 -9.31
CA LEU A 309 9.85 3.32 -8.45
C LEU A 309 8.44 2.89 -8.86
N GLY A 310 7.89 3.41 -9.97
CA GLY A 310 6.55 3.05 -10.46
C GLY A 310 5.44 3.23 -9.41
N LEU A 311 5.50 4.30 -8.61
CA LEU A 311 4.57 4.56 -7.52
C LEU A 311 3.50 5.59 -7.92
N GLU A 312 2.31 5.45 -7.35
CA GLU A 312 1.25 6.47 -7.41
C GLU A 312 1.00 7.11 -6.03
N PRO A 313 0.50 8.36 -5.98
CA PRO A 313 -0.01 8.95 -4.74
C PRO A 313 -1.24 8.16 -4.26
N GLU A 314 -1.10 7.44 -3.16
CA GLU A 314 -2.17 6.59 -2.59
C GLU A 314 -2.39 6.95 -1.11
N PRO A 315 -3.17 8.01 -0.82
CA PRO A 315 -3.62 8.32 0.54
C PRO A 315 -4.51 7.20 1.09
N HIS A 316 -4.19 6.66 2.26
CA HIS A 316 -5.01 5.61 2.88
C HIS A 316 -6.29 6.20 3.50
N PRO A 317 -7.50 5.56 3.39
CA PRO A 317 -8.75 6.13 3.90
C PRO A 317 -8.81 6.44 5.40
N SER A 318 -8.01 5.78 6.24
CA SER A 318 -7.86 6.14 7.66
C SER A 318 -7.24 7.54 7.87
N GLN A 319 -6.55 8.06 6.86
CA GLN A 319 -5.99 9.40 6.86
C GLN A 319 -7.09 10.40 6.49
N THR A 320 -7.92 10.76 7.47
CA THR A 320 -8.79 11.94 7.35
C THR A 320 -7.89 13.19 7.32
N TYR A 321 -7.44 13.59 6.13
CA TYR A 321 -6.65 14.80 5.90
C TYR A 321 -7.52 16.05 6.14
N CYS A 322 -7.70 16.39 7.41
CA CYS A 322 -8.28 17.67 7.78
C CYS A 322 -7.30 18.77 7.36
N THR A 323 -7.77 19.63 6.45
CA THR A 323 -6.95 20.71 5.91
C THR A 323 -6.90 21.87 6.90
N LEU A 324 -5.74 22.06 7.52
CA LEU A 324 -5.47 23.22 8.36
C LEU A 324 -5.35 24.45 7.45
N ARG A 325 -6.42 25.27 7.44
CA ARG A 325 -6.41 26.58 6.81
C ARG A 325 -5.86 27.63 7.78
N PRO A 326 -5.03 28.58 7.32
CA PRO A 326 -4.66 29.73 8.12
C PRO A 326 -5.89 30.60 8.40
N ASP A 327 -6.18 30.91 9.67
CA ASP A 327 -7.13 31.95 10.08
C ASP A 327 -6.57 33.36 9.82
N VAL A 328 -6.08 33.60 8.61
CA VAL A 328 -5.68 34.94 8.16
C VAL A 328 -6.95 35.59 7.59
N PRO A 329 -7.48 36.66 8.21
CA PRO A 329 -8.60 37.37 7.64
C PRO A 329 -8.18 37.99 6.31
N THR A 330 -8.75 37.48 5.21
CA THR A 330 -8.55 38.00 3.87
C THR A 330 -8.77 39.52 3.88
N PRO A 331 -7.79 40.35 3.47
CA PRO A 331 -7.98 41.79 3.42
C PRO A 331 -9.14 42.09 2.45
N ALA A 332 -10.22 42.64 3.01
CA ALA A 332 -11.51 42.70 2.33
C ALA A 332 -11.46 43.57 1.06
N LEU A 333 -11.45 42.92 -0.11
CA LEU A 333 -11.70 43.58 -1.37
C LEU A 333 -13.18 43.98 -1.44
N ARG A 334 -13.48 45.23 -1.07
CA ARG A 334 -14.70 45.95 -1.51
C ARG A 334 -14.66 46.00 -3.04
N THR A 335 -15.71 45.78 -3.85
CA THR A 335 -17.18 45.70 -3.65
C THR A 335 -17.79 45.03 -4.93
N ALA A 336 -19.04 44.55 -5.06
CA ALA A 336 -20.26 44.59 -4.23
C ALA A 336 -21.24 43.43 -4.60
N SER A 337 -22.41 43.39 -3.92
CA SER A 337 -23.78 43.09 -4.40
C SER A 337 -24.03 42.46 -5.79
N ASN A 338 -24.95 41.51 -6.01
CA ASN A 338 -26.04 40.93 -5.17
C ASN A 338 -26.44 39.53 -5.69
N ALA A 339 -26.88 38.62 -4.82
CA ALA A 339 -28.06 37.73 -5.03
C ALA A 339 -28.35 36.90 -3.76
N VAL A 340 -29.62 36.61 -3.48
CA VAL A 340 -30.11 35.94 -2.26
C VAL A 340 -30.47 34.47 -2.53
N GLY A 341 -29.86 33.56 -1.75
CA GLY A 341 -30.50 32.40 -1.08
C GLY A 341 -30.93 31.17 -1.90
N PRO A 342 -31.37 30.08 -1.23
CA PRO A 342 -31.46 29.86 0.22
C PRO A 342 -30.47 28.78 0.74
N GLU A 343 -30.62 28.44 2.02
CA GLU A 343 -29.86 27.43 2.75
C GLU A 343 -30.13 26.00 2.27
N SER A 344 -29.09 25.16 2.27
CA SER A 344 -29.21 23.70 2.33
C SER A 344 -28.16 23.15 3.27
N GLU A 345 -28.60 22.44 4.31
CA GLU A 345 -27.73 21.62 5.16
C GLU A 345 -27.12 20.50 4.30
N ASP A 346 -25.86 20.65 3.90
CA ASP A 346 -25.13 19.58 3.21
C ASP A 346 -24.12 18.93 4.15
N GLN A 347 -24.21 17.61 4.21
CA GLN A 347 -23.54 16.75 5.16
C GLN A 347 -22.01 16.78 4.93
N HIS A 348 -21.22 16.35 5.93
CA HIS A 348 -19.77 16.21 5.82
C HIS A 348 -19.35 15.06 4.88
N GLY A 349 -19.70 15.17 3.60
CA GLY A 349 -19.16 14.37 2.53
C GLY A 349 -17.69 14.73 2.32
N VAL A 350 -16.80 13.83 2.72
CA VAL A 350 -15.36 13.92 2.43
C VAL A 350 -15.20 13.89 0.90
N ARG A 351 -14.94 15.04 0.29
CA ARG A 351 -14.56 15.08 -1.13
C ARG A 351 -13.23 14.33 -1.28
N PRO A 352 -13.13 13.33 -2.18
CA PRO A 352 -11.86 12.69 -2.47
C PRO A 352 -10.88 13.76 -2.98
N VAL A 353 -9.77 13.92 -2.27
CA VAL A 353 -8.71 14.85 -2.66
C VAL A 353 -8.14 14.38 -4.01
N PRO A 354 -8.15 15.19 -5.06
CA PRO A 354 -7.68 14.75 -6.37
C PRO A 354 -6.19 14.38 -6.32
N LYS A 355 -5.82 13.23 -6.91
CA LYS A 355 -4.44 12.69 -6.95
C LYS A 355 -3.39 13.71 -7.45
N SER A 356 -3.81 14.72 -8.21
CA SER A 356 -2.96 15.74 -8.84
C SER A 356 -2.33 16.77 -7.89
N GLU A 357 -2.68 16.81 -6.61
CA GLU A 357 -2.22 17.86 -5.67
C GLU A 357 -1.02 17.46 -4.78
N TRP A 358 -0.37 16.32 -5.03
CA TRP A 358 0.78 15.85 -4.24
C TRP A 358 2.13 16.15 -4.93
N PRO A 359 3.25 16.34 -4.19
CA PRO A 359 3.40 16.26 -2.73
C PRO A 359 2.78 17.45 -1.99
N LYS A 360 2.44 17.28 -0.71
CA LYS A 360 1.86 18.32 0.16
C LYS A 360 2.70 18.56 1.40
N LEU A 361 2.59 19.77 1.96
CA LEU A 361 3.09 20.07 3.29
C LEU A 361 2.13 19.47 4.32
N ILE A 362 2.61 18.53 5.14
CA ILE A 362 1.83 17.89 6.19
C ILE A 362 2.44 18.10 7.57
N LEU A 363 1.59 18.29 8.56
CA LEU A 363 1.93 18.08 9.96
C LEU A 363 1.69 16.60 10.28
N MET A 364 2.77 15.86 10.51
CA MET A 364 2.73 14.50 11.03
C MET A 364 2.66 14.57 12.55
N LEU A 365 1.66 13.95 13.14
CA LEU A 365 1.50 13.76 14.57
C LEU A 365 1.59 12.25 14.85
N LYS A 366 2.57 11.82 15.63
CA LYS A 366 2.71 10.43 16.10
C LYS A 366 2.59 10.41 17.62
N ALA A 367 1.49 9.84 18.11
CA ALA A 367 1.24 9.62 19.52
C ALA A 367 1.56 8.16 19.87
N LYS A 368 2.26 7.94 21.00
CA LYS A 368 2.58 6.64 21.57
C LYS A 368 2.17 6.63 23.03
N SER A 369 1.25 5.75 23.43
CA SER A 369 0.94 5.52 24.84
C SER A 369 1.51 4.17 25.30
N LYS A 370 2.17 4.17 26.47
CA LYS A 370 2.67 2.96 27.15
C LYS A 370 1.86 2.82 28.44
N MET A 371 0.90 1.89 28.49
CA MET A 371 0.11 1.61 29.69
C MET A 371 0.69 0.42 30.48
N PHE A 372 0.54 0.49 31.81
CA PHE A 372 1.09 -0.42 32.83
C PHE A 372 -0.01 -1.21 33.54
#